data_AF-A0A7L2L9D0-F1
#
_entry.id   AF-A0A7L2L9D0-F1
#
_cell.length_a   1.000
_cell.length_b   1.000
_cell.length_c   1.000
_cell.angle_alpha   90.00
_cell.angle_beta   90.00
_cell.angle_gamma   90.00
#
_symmetry.space_group_name_H-M   'P 1'
#
loop_
_entity.id
_entity.type
_entity.pdbx_description
1 polymer ?
#
loop_
_entity_poly.entity_id
_entity_poly.type
_entity_poly.pdbx_seq_one_letter_code
_entity_poly.pdbx_strand_id
1 'polypeptide(L)'
;KLEGLKTIAVTTNGINLTRLLPRLKEAGLNAINISLDTLVPAKFEFIVRRKGTNLSSKATVFNTCRNVLSCLLCLLYLQVNCVVMRGFNEDEVLDFVDFTKDLPVDVRFIEYMPFDGKYSCLEILLGQK
;
A
#
# COMPACT_ATOMS: atom_id res chain seq x y z
N LYS A 1 17.15 11.69 -17.91
CA LYS A 1 16.80 10.25 -18.03
C LYS A 1 18.04 9.52 -18.51
N LEU A 2 18.39 8.39 -17.88
CA LEU A 2 19.50 7.54 -18.32
C LEU A 2 19.08 6.79 -19.59
N GLU A 3 19.98 6.66 -20.56
CA GLU A 3 19.70 5.92 -21.80
C GLU A 3 19.38 4.45 -21.47
N GLY A 4 18.35 3.91 -22.11
CA GLY A 4 17.86 2.53 -21.87
C GLY A 4 16.95 2.36 -20.64
N LEU A 5 16.91 3.31 -19.70
CA LEU A 5 16.05 3.21 -18.50
C LEU A 5 14.60 3.57 -18.83
N LYS A 6 13.74 2.55 -18.92
CA LYS A 6 12.31 2.69 -19.28
C LYS A 6 11.42 3.00 -18.08
N THR A 7 11.72 2.42 -16.91
CA THR A 7 10.84 2.46 -15.74
C THR A 7 11.64 2.70 -14.46
N ILE A 8 11.16 3.63 -13.64
CA ILE A 8 11.61 3.89 -12.28
C ILE A 8 10.38 3.71 -11.39
N ALA A 9 10.42 2.70 -10.53
CA ALA A 9 9.36 2.36 -9.61
C ALA A 9 9.80 2.57 -8.16
N VAL A 10 8.86 2.90 -7.27
CA VAL A 10 9.09 2.94 -5.83
C VAL A 10 8.04 2.10 -5.12
N THR A 11 8.46 1.36 -4.10
CA THR A 11 7.53 0.67 -3.18
C THR A 11 7.45 1.43 -1.86
N THR A 12 6.24 1.71 -1.39
CA THR A 12 6.02 2.53 -0.19
C THR A 12 4.72 2.16 0.50
N ASN A 13 4.60 2.45 1.80
CA ASN A 13 3.32 2.37 2.52
C ASN A 13 2.41 3.60 2.30
N GLY A 14 2.83 4.55 1.45
CA GLY A 14 2.02 5.69 1.05
C GLY A 14 1.98 6.86 2.05
N ILE A 15 2.40 6.68 3.30
CA ILE A 15 2.23 7.69 4.37
C ILE A 15 2.85 9.05 3.99
N ASN A 16 4.05 9.04 3.42
CA ASN A 16 4.77 10.26 3.01
C ASN A 16 4.62 10.58 1.52
N LEU A 17 3.89 9.75 0.77
CA LEU A 17 3.90 9.80 -0.69
C LEU A 17 3.25 11.08 -1.20
N THR A 18 2.12 11.53 -0.66
CA THR A 18 1.46 12.79 -1.07
C THR A 18 2.42 13.98 -1.02
N ARG A 19 3.30 14.07 0.00
CA ARG A 19 4.28 15.15 0.15
C ARG A 19 5.46 15.02 -0.81
N LEU A 20 5.92 13.80 -1.08
CA LEU A 20 7.12 13.53 -1.87
C LEU A 20 6.84 13.37 -3.37
N LEU A 21 5.59 13.09 -3.73
CA LEU A 21 5.19 12.76 -5.10
C LEU A 21 5.61 13.81 -6.15
N PRO A 22 5.47 15.13 -5.92
CA PRO A 22 5.91 16.13 -6.91
C PRO A 22 7.40 16.01 -7.22
N ARG A 23 8.24 15.91 -6.18
CA ARG A 23 9.70 15.79 -6.32
C ARG A 23 10.11 14.47 -6.97
N LEU A 24 9.39 13.38 -6.64
CA LEU A 24 9.64 12.07 -7.24
C LEU A 24 9.28 12.07 -8.73
N LYS A 25 8.18 12.74 -9.11
CA LYS A 25 7.77 12.90 -10.51
C LYS A 25 8.80 13.71 -11.31
N GLU A 26 9.29 14.82 -10.75
CA GLU A 26 10.38 15.62 -11.34
C GLU A 26 11.66 14.79 -11.54
N ALA A 27 11.96 13.89 -10.61
CA ALA A 27 13.09 12.97 -10.71
C ALA A 27 12.91 11.86 -11.77
N GLY A 28 11.72 11.74 -12.37
CA GLY A 28 11.43 10.77 -13.42
C GLY A 28 10.80 9.46 -12.96
N LEU A 29 10.26 9.40 -11.72
CA LEU A 29 9.43 8.29 -11.26
C LEU A 29 8.24 8.09 -12.22
N ASN A 30 7.96 6.85 -12.61
CA ASN A 30 6.83 6.52 -13.48
C ASN A 30 6.01 5.30 -13.05
N ALA A 31 6.36 4.65 -11.94
CA ALA A 31 5.54 3.60 -11.33
C ALA A 31 5.59 3.66 -9.80
N ILE A 32 4.49 3.28 -9.15
CA ILE A 32 4.36 3.28 -7.70
C ILE A 32 3.70 1.97 -7.27
N ASN A 33 4.33 1.31 -6.29
CA ASN A 33 3.77 0.16 -5.58
C ASN A 33 3.42 0.60 -4.16
N ILE A 34 2.14 0.56 -3.79
CA ILE A 34 1.69 0.85 -2.44
C ILE A 34 1.47 -0.46 -1.69
N SER A 35 2.19 -0.66 -0.59
CA SER A 35 1.91 -1.75 0.35
C SER A 35 0.72 -1.34 1.23
N LEU A 36 -0.39 -2.05 1.09
CA LEU A 36 -1.63 -1.82 1.85
C LEU A 36 -2.31 -3.16 2.11
N ASP A 37 -2.19 -3.63 3.35
CA ASP A 37 -2.70 -4.94 3.75
C ASP A 37 -4.14 -4.89 4.27
N THR A 38 -4.74 -3.73 4.46
CA THR A 38 -6.12 -3.63 4.95
C THR A 38 -6.75 -2.33 4.52
N LEU A 39 -8.00 -2.42 4.11
CA LEU A 39 -8.89 -1.29 3.92
C LEU A 39 -9.58 -0.92 5.24
N VAL A 40 -9.37 -1.58 6.38
CA VAL A 40 -9.98 -1.19 7.67
C VAL A 40 -9.00 -0.32 8.48
N PRO A 41 -9.40 0.90 8.94
CA PRO A 41 -8.46 1.82 9.58
C PRO A 41 -7.89 1.29 10.89
N ALA A 42 -8.73 0.63 11.69
CA ALA A 42 -8.31 0.04 12.96
C ALA A 42 -7.28 -1.09 12.77
N LYS A 43 -7.45 -1.94 11.74
CA LYS A 43 -6.48 -2.99 11.39
C LYS A 43 -5.17 -2.39 10.89
N PHE A 44 -5.21 -1.28 10.15
CA PHE A 44 -4.00 -0.60 9.67
C PHE A 44 -3.14 -0.06 10.82
N GLU A 45 -3.75 0.61 11.79
CA GLU A 45 -3.04 1.12 12.98
C GLU A 45 -2.39 -0.01 13.78
N PHE A 46 -3.07 -1.16 13.85
CA PHE A 46 -2.55 -2.36 14.49
C PHE A 46 -1.29 -2.89 13.78
N ILE A 47 -1.28 -2.95 12.44
CA ILE A 47 -0.12 -3.41 11.65
C ILE A 47 1.07 -2.44 11.80
N VAL A 48 0.83 -1.12 11.69
CA VAL A 48 1.90 -0.11 11.69
C VAL A 48 2.48 0.12 13.08
N ARG A 49 1.82 -0.36 14.15
CA ARG A 49 2.28 -0.27 15.56
C ARG A 49 2.63 1.15 16.01
N ARG A 50 2.01 2.17 15.39
CA ARG A 50 2.16 3.59 15.76
C ARG A 50 0.82 4.11 16.28
N LYS A 51 0.71 4.27 17.59
CA LYS A 51 -0.44 4.94 18.25
C LYS A 51 -0.22 6.44 18.32
N GLY A 52 -1.28 7.23 18.14
CA GLY A 52 -1.31 8.64 18.55
C GLY A 52 -0.65 9.65 17.60
N THR A 53 -0.16 9.23 16.44
CA THR A 53 -0.02 10.20 15.34
C THR A 53 -1.42 10.47 14.81
N ASN A 54 -1.86 11.73 14.70
CA ASN A 54 -3.07 12.16 13.94
C ASN A 54 -3.03 11.79 12.44
N LEU A 55 -2.20 10.81 12.06
CA LEU A 55 -2.34 9.97 10.89
C LEU A 55 -3.53 9.05 11.15
N SER A 56 -4.75 9.55 10.94
CA SER A 56 -5.91 8.72 10.59
C SER A 56 -5.58 8.07 9.24
N SER A 57 -4.70 7.06 9.31
CA SER A 57 -3.77 6.70 8.25
C SER A 57 -4.47 6.08 7.06
N LYS A 58 -5.68 5.54 7.25
CA LYS A 58 -6.52 5.10 6.15
C LYS A 58 -7.03 6.26 5.33
N ALA A 59 -7.49 7.36 5.93
CA ALA A 59 -7.79 8.57 5.17
C ALA A 59 -6.51 9.07 4.50
N THR A 60 -5.35 9.04 5.15
CA THR A 60 -4.10 9.47 4.52
C THR A 60 -3.65 8.55 3.38
N VAL A 61 -3.71 7.22 3.50
CA VAL A 61 -3.26 6.28 2.46
C VAL A 61 -4.31 6.12 1.38
N PHE A 62 -5.60 6.04 1.72
CA PHE A 62 -6.70 6.06 0.74
C PHE A 62 -6.79 7.40 0.02
N ASN A 63 -6.71 8.53 0.74
CA ASN A 63 -6.59 9.84 0.09
C ASN A 63 -5.24 9.97 -0.60
N THR A 64 -4.16 9.32 -0.16
CA THR A 64 -2.92 9.30 -0.93
C THR A 64 -3.12 8.51 -2.21
N CYS A 65 -3.74 7.34 -2.20
CA CYS A 65 -4.07 6.58 -3.41
C CYS A 65 -4.94 7.43 -4.33
N ARG A 66 -5.99 8.08 -3.79
CA ARG A 66 -6.89 8.97 -4.53
C ARG A 66 -6.21 10.25 -5.02
N ASN A 67 -5.31 10.85 -4.22
CA ASN A 67 -4.56 12.06 -4.57
C ASN A 67 -3.48 11.73 -5.60
N VAL A 68 -2.76 10.64 -5.42
CA VAL A 68 -1.84 10.06 -6.40
C VAL A 68 -2.64 9.88 -7.68
N LEU A 69 -3.79 9.21 -7.64
CA LEU A 69 -4.71 9.01 -8.78
C LEU A 69 -5.25 10.31 -9.41
N SER A 70 -5.51 11.34 -8.60
CA SER A 70 -6.00 12.63 -9.08
C SER A 70 -4.88 13.47 -9.71
N CYS A 71 -3.66 13.38 -9.17
CA CYS A 71 -2.44 13.93 -9.77
C CYS A 71 -1.96 13.13 -10.99
N LEU A 72 -2.55 11.95 -11.21
CA LEU A 72 -2.13 10.90 -12.13
C LEU A 72 -2.78 10.93 -13.49
N LEU A 73 -3.56 11.96 -13.81
CA LEU A 73 -4.20 12.12 -15.12
C LEU A 73 -3.22 12.24 -16.31
N CYS A 74 -1.94 11.86 -16.18
CA CYS A 74 -1.21 11.49 -17.38
C CYS A 74 -0.14 10.37 -17.33
N LEU A 75 0.57 9.99 -16.25
CA LEU A 75 1.83 9.22 -16.49
C LEU A 75 2.42 8.26 -15.43
N LEU A 76 1.78 7.96 -14.28
CA LEU A 76 2.33 6.92 -13.36
C LEU A 76 1.41 5.70 -13.28
N TYR A 77 2.04 4.54 -13.30
CA TYR A 77 1.35 3.28 -13.09
C TYR A 77 1.25 3.01 -11.58
N LEU A 78 0.05 2.76 -11.07
CA LEU A 78 -0.20 2.55 -9.63
C LEU A 78 -0.61 1.10 -9.37
N GLN A 79 0.14 0.45 -8.49
CA GLN A 79 -0.10 -0.91 -8.04
C GLN A 79 -0.27 -0.94 -6.53
N VAL A 80 -1.16 -1.79 -6.04
CA VAL A 80 -1.36 -2.04 -4.61
C VAL A 80 -0.99 -3.49 -4.31
N ASN A 81 -0.08 -3.68 -3.36
CA ASN A 81 0.30 -4.99 -2.87
C ASN A 81 -0.37 -5.22 -1.51
N CYS A 82 -1.16 -6.29 -1.42
CA CYS A 82 -1.85 -6.72 -0.20
C CYS A 82 -1.38 -8.13 0.15
N VAL A 83 -0.71 -8.28 1.30
CA VAL A 83 -0.40 -9.61 1.84
C VAL A 83 -1.64 -10.15 2.53
N VAL A 84 -2.17 -11.26 2.03
CA VAL A 84 -3.37 -11.89 2.59
C VAL A 84 -2.97 -12.83 3.73
N MET A 85 -3.57 -12.59 4.89
CA MET A 85 -3.26 -13.20 6.17
C MET A 85 -4.55 -13.78 6.76
N ARG A 86 -4.56 -15.10 6.96
CA ARG A 86 -5.69 -15.81 7.56
C ARG A 86 -5.92 -15.37 9.01
N GLY A 87 -7.18 -15.18 9.38
CA GLY A 87 -7.65 -14.69 10.66
C GLY A 87 -7.50 -13.18 10.83
N PHE A 88 -7.17 -12.43 9.77
CA PHE A 88 -6.85 -11.02 9.89
C PHE A 88 -7.48 -10.13 8.80
N ASN A 89 -7.19 -10.38 7.52
CA ASN A 89 -7.65 -9.54 6.40
C ASN A 89 -8.18 -10.33 5.20
N GLU A 90 -8.33 -11.66 5.31
CA GLU A 90 -8.88 -12.47 4.22
C GLU A 90 -10.34 -12.12 3.90
N ASP A 91 -11.05 -11.54 4.86
CA ASP A 91 -12.40 -11.01 4.73
C ASP A 91 -12.47 -9.79 3.80
N GLU A 92 -11.36 -9.07 3.62
CA GLU A 92 -11.28 -7.81 2.85
C GLU A 92 -10.91 -8.02 1.37
N VAL A 93 -10.64 -9.26 0.94
CA VAL A 93 -10.21 -9.54 -0.45
C VAL A 93 -11.23 -9.01 -1.47
N LEU A 94 -12.53 -9.21 -1.21
CA LEU A 94 -13.59 -8.70 -2.07
C LEU A 94 -13.69 -7.16 -2.02
N ASP A 95 -13.42 -6.54 -0.87
CA ASP A 95 -13.40 -5.08 -0.76
C ASP A 95 -12.28 -4.47 -1.62
N PHE A 96 -11.12 -5.13 -1.69
CA PHE A 96 -10.03 -4.75 -2.58
C PHE A 96 -10.37 -4.96 -4.06
N VAL A 97 -11.13 -6.01 -4.40
CA VAL A 97 -11.62 -6.20 -5.78
C VAL A 97 -12.59 -5.08 -6.14
N ASP A 98 -13.54 -4.76 -5.27
CA ASP A 98 -14.50 -3.68 -5.47
C ASP A 98 -13.80 -2.32 -5.60
N PHE A 99 -12.72 -2.09 -4.84
CA PHE A 99 -11.90 -0.89 -4.94
C PHE A 99 -11.32 -0.64 -6.34
N THR A 100 -11.08 -1.69 -7.13
CA THR A 100 -10.55 -1.55 -8.51
C THR A 100 -11.62 -1.19 -9.55
N LYS A 101 -12.91 -1.31 -9.21
CA LYS A 101 -14.01 -0.98 -10.14
C LYS A 101 -14.04 0.50 -10.50
N ASP A 102 -13.72 1.36 -9.54
CA ASP A 102 -13.84 2.81 -9.67
C ASP A 102 -12.51 3.50 -9.98
N LEU A 103 -11.39 2.79 -9.93
CA LEU A 103 -10.05 3.35 -9.97
C LEU A 103 -9.11 2.52 -10.86
N PRO A 104 -8.31 3.12 -11.76
CA PRO A 104 -7.33 2.41 -12.57
C PRO A 104 -6.11 2.02 -11.72
N VAL A 105 -6.30 1.05 -10.84
CA VAL A 105 -5.30 0.53 -9.89
C VAL A 105 -5.28 -0.98 -10.01
N ASP A 106 -4.08 -1.53 -10.10
CA ASP A 106 -3.90 -2.98 -10.08
C ASP A 106 -3.62 -3.46 -8.66
N VAL A 107 -4.47 -4.33 -8.13
CA VAL A 107 -4.27 -4.97 -6.83
C VAL A 107 -3.61 -6.34 -7.01
N ARG A 108 -2.57 -6.60 -6.23
CA ARG A 108 -1.85 -7.88 -6.16
C ARG A 108 -2.00 -8.47 -4.78
N PHE A 109 -2.65 -9.62 -4.72
CA PHE A 109 -2.71 -10.44 -3.51
C PHE A 109 -1.45 -11.29 -3.42
N ILE A 110 -0.77 -11.21 -2.29
CA ILE A 110 0.47 -11.91 -2.00
C ILE A 110 0.20 -12.88 -0.86
N GLU A 111 0.58 -14.14 -1.03
CA GLU A 111 0.49 -15.11 0.06
C GLU A 111 1.45 -14.73 1.18
N TYR A 112 0.97 -14.81 2.42
CA TYR A 112 1.79 -14.59 3.59
C TYR A 112 2.92 -15.64 3.69
N MET A 113 4.17 -15.17 3.77
CA MET A 113 5.35 -16.02 3.93
C MET A 113 6.01 -15.79 5.30
N PRO A 114 5.95 -16.76 6.23
CA PRO A 114 6.61 -16.63 7.53
C PRO A 114 8.13 -16.76 7.41
N PHE A 115 8.89 -15.86 8.07
CA PHE A 115 10.35 -15.80 7.97
C PHE A 115 11.09 -17.00 8.58
N ASP A 116 10.49 -17.70 9.55
CA ASP A 116 11.07 -18.86 10.21
C ASP A 116 10.13 -20.07 10.31
N GLY A 117 8.96 -20.00 9.66
CA GLY A 117 7.94 -21.05 9.65
C GLY A 117 7.27 -21.33 11.00
N LYS A 118 7.59 -20.58 12.07
CA LYS A 118 7.11 -20.89 13.42
C LYS A 118 5.89 -20.08 13.85
N TYR A 119 5.74 -18.87 13.32
CA TYR A 119 4.71 -17.95 13.77
C TYR A 119 3.69 -17.71 12.67
N SER A 120 2.42 -17.86 13.04
CA SER A 120 1.31 -17.28 12.30
C SER A 120 1.46 -15.76 12.23
N CYS A 121 0.86 -15.15 11.22
CA CYS A 121 0.94 -13.70 11.11
C CYS A 121 0.34 -12.99 12.34
N LEU A 122 -0.70 -13.57 12.94
CA LEU A 122 -1.31 -13.03 14.16
C LEU A 122 -0.30 -12.97 15.31
N GLU A 123 0.51 -14.01 15.51
CA GLU A 123 1.56 -14.04 16.54
C GLU A 123 2.63 -12.97 16.28
N ILE A 124 3.07 -12.83 15.02
CA ILE A 124 4.01 -11.77 14.63
C ILE A 124 3.41 -10.40 14.90
N LEU A 125 2.16 -10.16 14.52
CA LEU A 125 1.48 -8.87 14.68
C LEU A 125 1.19 -8.54 16.15
N LEU A 126 0.84 -9.54 16.96
CA LEU A 126 0.63 -9.42 18.41
C LEU A 126 1.95 -9.27 19.19
N GLY A 127 3.10 -9.49 18.55
CA GLY A 127 4.40 -9.41 19.21
C GLY A 127 4.64 -10.56 20.19
N GLN A 128 3.87 -11.65 20.05
CA GLN A 128 4.05 -12.88 20.79
C GLN A 128 5.16 -13.65 20.08
N LYS A 129 6.38 -13.57 20.64
CA LYS A 129 7.51 -14.41 20.26
C LYS A 129 7.64 -15.54 21.28
#